data_AF-A0A0S8H827-F1
#
_entry.id   AF-A0A0S8H827-F1
#
_cell.length_a   1.000
_cell.length_b   1.000
_cell.length_c   1.000
_cell.angle_alpha   90.00
_cell.angle_beta   90.00
_cell.angle_gamma   90.00
#
_symmetry.space_group_name_H-M   'P 1'
#
loop_
_entity.id
_entity.type
_entity.pdbx_description
1 polymer ?
#
loop_
_entity_poly.entity_id
_entity_poly.type
_entity_poly.pdbx_seq_one_letter_code
_entity_poly.pdbx_strand_id
1 'polypeptide(L)' 'MATLNIKNLPDDLYRRLKQRAKRSHRSVAQEVTHILSQAVAEPEALSILELRGLGREVWESIDAARQVAEERRSWD' A
#
# COMPACT_ATOMS: atom_id res chain seq x y z
N MET A 1 -8.00 24.60 2.46
CA MET A 1 -8.52 23.41 1.74
C MET A 1 -8.45 23.69 0.26
N ALA A 2 -7.91 22.77 -0.54
CA ALA A 2 -8.03 22.84 -1.99
C ALA A 2 -9.45 22.42 -2.42
N THR A 3 -9.97 23.01 -3.48
CA THR A 3 -11.27 22.66 -4.07
C THR A 3 -11.04 22.10 -5.47
N LEU A 4 -11.60 20.91 -5.75
CA LEU A 4 -11.61 20.29 -7.07
C LEU A 4 -12.99 20.47 -7.70
N ASN A 5 -13.04 21.08 -8.88
CA ASN A 5 -14.26 21.21 -9.67
C ASN A 5 -14.13 20.40 -10.97
N ILE A 6 -15.06 19.49 -11.21
CA ILE A 6 -15.09 18.64 -12.41
C ILE A 6 -16.30 19.07 -13.25
N LYS A 7 -16.04 19.66 -14.41
CA LYS A 7 -17.09 20.02 -15.39
C LYS A 7 -17.38 18.81 -16.29
N ASN A 8 -18.63 18.71 -16.75
CA ASN A 8 -19.09 17.68 -17.69
C ASN A 8 -18.82 16.24 -17.22
N LEU A 9 -19.02 15.96 -15.92
CA LEU A 9 -18.96 14.60 -15.40
C LEU A 9 -20.11 13.77 -16.00
N PRO A 10 -19.84 12.62 -16.65
CA PRO A 10 -20.91 11.78 -17.19
C PRO A 10 -21.90 11.36 -16.10
N ASP A 11 -23.20 11.50 -16.38
CA ASP A 11 -24.27 11.20 -15.43
C ASP A 11 -24.19 9.76 -14.89
N ASP A 12 -23.85 8.81 -15.75
CA ASP A 12 -23.69 7.41 -15.35
C ASP A 12 -22.57 7.24 -14.32
N LEU A 13 -21.44 7.93 -14.53
CA LEU A 13 -20.32 7.92 -13.59
C LEU A 13 -20.72 8.55 -12.24
N TYR A 14 -21.44 9.67 -12.26
CA TYR A 14 -21.97 10.28 -11.05
C TYR A 14 -22.92 9.35 -10.28
N ARG A 15 -23.81 8.63 -10.98
CA ARG A 15 -24.71 7.65 -10.35
C ARG A 15 -23.94 6.51 -9.70
N ARG A 16 -22.93 5.95 -10.38
CA ARG A 16 -22.06 4.89 -9.81
C ARG A 16 -21.31 5.38 -8.58
N LEU A 17 -20.75 6.59 -8.61
CA LEU A 17 -20.10 7.21 -7.46
C LEU A 17 -21.06 7.39 -6.28
N LYS A 18 -22.29 7.87 -6.54
CA LYS A 18 -23.32 8.04 -5.50
C LYS A 18 -23.74 6.71 -4.87
N GLN A 19 -23.88 5.65 -5.67
CA GLN A 19 -24.19 4.31 -5.17
C GLN A 19 -23.05 3.76 -4.31
N ARG A 20 -21.80 3.90 -4.76
CA ARG A 20 -20.62 3.48 -4.01
C ARG A 20 -20.49 4.24 -2.68
N ALA A 21 -20.64 5.57 -2.70
CA ALA A 21 -20.63 6.40 -1.50
C ALA A 21 -21.69 5.97 -0.47
N LYS A 22 -22.91 5.66 -0.93
CA LYS A 22 -23.99 5.14 -0.05
C LYS A 22 -23.62 3.81 0.60
N ARG A 23 -22.99 2.88 -0.14
CA ARG A 23 -22.53 1.58 0.40
C ARG A 23 -21.41 1.75 1.43
N SER A 24 -20.54 2.74 1.23
CA SER A 24 -19.44 3.04 2.15
C SER A 24 -19.81 4.01 3.28
N HIS A 25 -21.10 4.37 3.41
CA HIS A 25 -21.61 5.35 4.39
C HIS A 25 -20.86 6.70 4.37
N ARG A 26 -20.47 7.15 3.16
CA ARG A 26 -19.72 8.39 2.92
C ARG A 26 -20.53 9.36 2.06
N SER A 27 -20.20 10.64 2.14
CA SER A 27 -20.64 11.61 1.12
C SER A 27 -19.95 11.36 -0.22
N VAL A 28 -20.52 11.84 -1.32
CA VAL A 28 -19.89 11.71 -2.65
C VAL A 28 -18.52 12.39 -2.68
N ALA A 29 -18.38 13.56 -2.05
CA ALA A 29 -17.11 14.27 -1.95
C ALA A 29 -16.06 13.44 -1.19
N GLN A 30 -16.44 12.83 -0.06
CA GLN A 30 -15.55 11.94 0.70
C GLN A 30 -15.14 10.71 -0.11
N GLU A 31 -16.06 10.12 -0.87
CA GLU A 31 -15.75 8.95 -1.70
C GLU A 31 -14.80 9.30 -2.85
N VAL A 32 -15.01 10.45 -3.50
CA VAL A 32 -14.08 10.94 -4.54
C VAL A 32 -12.70 11.21 -3.95
N THR A 33 -12.62 11.88 -2.79
CA THR A 33 -11.34 12.08 -2.10
C THR A 33 -10.68 10.74 -1.78
N HIS A 34 -11.42 9.76 -1.25
CA HIS A 34 -10.88 8.45 -0.92
C HIS A 34 -10.34 7.71 -2.16
N ILE A 35 -11.08 7.71 -3.27
CA ILE A 35 -10.65 7.10 -4.53
C ILE A 35 -9.37 7.78 -5.03
N LEU A 36 -9.34 9.12 -5.03
CA LEU A 36 -8.16 9.86 -5.46
C LEU A 36 -6.96 9.59 -4.55
N SER A 37 -7.15 9.56 -3.23
CA SER A 37 -6.09 9.22 -2.28
C SER A 37 -5.50 7.84 -2.54
N GLN A 38 -6.32 6.83 -2.87
CA GLN A 38 -5.82 5.50 -3.23
C GLN A 38 -5.13 5.48 -4.60
N ALA A 39 -5.62 6.25 -5.57
CA ALA A 39 -5.05 6.28 -6.91
C ALA A 39 -3.72 7.04 -6.99
N VAL A 40 -3.51 8.03 -6.11
CA VAL A 40 -2.27 8.81 -6.06
C VAL A 40 -1.30 8.33 -4.99
N ALA A 41 -1.72 7.43 -4.09
CA ALA A 41 -0.81 6.80 -3.15
C ALA A 41 0.24 6.02 -3.96
N GLU A 42 1.51 6.38 -3.78
CA GLU A 42 2.60 5.53 -4.24
C GLU A 42 2.46 4.17 -3.54
N PRO A 43 2.62 3.04 -4.24
CA PRO A 43 2.66 1.75 -3.59
C PRO A 43 3.77 1.84 -2.53
N GLU A 44 3.39 1.62 -1.27
CA GLU A 44 4.35 1.57 -0.17
C GLU A 44 5.42 0.56 -0.59
N ALA A 45 6.66 1.03 -0.69
CA ALA A 45 7.78 0.22 -1.13
C ALA A 45 8.02 -0.83 -0.05
N LEU A 46 7.34 -1.97 -0.18
CA LEU A 46 7.47 -3.09 0.75
C LEU A 46 8.95 -3.45 0.83
N SER A 47 9.55 -3.16 1.98
CA SER A 47 10.95 -3.45 2.21
C SER A 47 11.08 -4.89 2.67
N ILE A 48 12.08 -5.60 2.17
CA ILE A 48 12.47 -6.91 2.73
C ILE A 48 12.73 -6.81 4.24
N LEU A 49 13.12 -5.61 4.74
CA LEU A 49 13.31 -5.36 6.17
C LEU A 49 12.01 -5.28 6.98
N GLU A 50 10.86 -5.07 6.35
CA GLU A 50 9.54 -5.04 7.00
C GLU A 50 8.96 -6.44 7.18
N LEU A 51 9.55 -7.44 6.55
CA LEU A 51 9.21 -8.85 6.69
C LEU A 51 9.70 -9.41 8.03
N ARG A 52 9.17 -8.87 9.13
CA ARG A 52 9.51 -9.31 10.49
C ARG A 52 9.24 -10.80 10.67
N GLY A 53 10.27 -11.54 11.08
CA GLY A 53 10.17 -12.95 11.40
C GLY A 53 10.27 -13.90 10.21
N LEU A 54 10.56 -13.39 9.01
CA LEU A 54 10.78 -14.24 7.85
C LEU A 54 12.04 -15.10 8.07
N GLY A 55 11.86 -16.42 8.06
CA GLY A 55 12.93 -17.38 8.34
C GLY A 55 13.20 -17.63 9.83
N ARG A 56 12.47 -17.03 10.77
CA ARG A 56 12.72 -17.22 12.22
C ARG A 56 12.87 -18.69 12.62
N GLU A 57 11.94 -19.54 12.20
CA GLU A 57 11.95 -20.98 12.52
C GLU A 57 13.13 -21.73 11.89
N VAL A 58 13.57 -21.31 10.70
CA VAL A 58 14.69 -21.92 9.98
C VAL A 58 16.03 -21.50 10.58
N TRP A 59 16.12 -20.23 11.00
CA TRP A 59 17.36 -19.62 11.51
C TRP A 59 17.50 -19.72 13.03
N GLU A 60 16.50 -20.22 13.76
CA GLU A 60 16.54 -20.35 15.23
C GLU A 60 17.70 -21.22 15.73
N SER A 61 18.09 -22.23 14.95
CA SER A 61 19.20 -23.14 15.27
C SER A 61 20.51 -22.79 14.56
N ILE A 62 20.52 -21.73 13.73
CA ILE A 62 21.67 -21.35 12.91
C ILE A 62 22.29 -20.08 13.51
N ASP A 63 23.60 -20.12 13.76
CA ASP A 63 24.36 -18.91 14.08
C ASP A 63 24.49 -18.05 12.80
N ALA A 64 23.51 -17.17 12.62
CA ALA A 64 23.43 -16.30 11.46
C ALA A 64 24.69 -15.41 11.31
N ALA A 65 25.27 -14.97 12.42
CA ALA A 65 26.44 -14.09 12.40
C ALA A 65 27.67 -14.84 11.90
N ARG A 66 27.88 -16.08 12.36
CA ARG A 66 28.94 -16.94 11.86
C ARG A 66 28.77 -17.24 10.38
N GLN A 67 27.56 -17.56 9.94
CA GLN A 67 27.32 -17.94 8.55
C GLN A 67 27.58 -16.78 7.59
N VAL A 68 27.13 -15.56 7.92
CA VAL A 68 27.42 -14.36 7.13
C VAL A 68 28.92 -14.06 7.07
N ALA A 69 29.67 -14.33 8.15
CA ALA A 69 31.11 -14.12 8.17
C ALA A 69 31.89 -15.17 7.37
N GLU A 70 31.40 -16.41 7.30
CA GLU A 70 31.98 -17.46 6.43
C GLU A 70 31.70 -17.14 4.95
N GLU A 71 30.47 -16.77 4.60
CA GLU A 71 30.11 -16.37 3.23
C GLU A 71 30.86 -15.10 2.77
N ARG A 72 31.06 -14.11 3.63
CA ARG A 72 31.87 -12.93 3.26
C ARG A 72 33.31 -13.28 2.95
N ARG A 73 33.90 -14.18 3.74
CA ARG A 73 35.28 -14.63 3.55
C ARG A 73 35.46 -15.50 2.31
N SER A 74 34.40 -16.07 1.74
CA SER A 74 34.47 -16.85 0.51
C SER A 74 34.37 -15.98 -0.77
N TRP A 75 34.09 -14.68 -0.62
CA TRP A 75 34.00 -13.71 -1.71
C TRP A 75 35.25 -12.81 -1.82
N ASP A 76 36.16 -12.88 -0.83
CA ASP A 76 37.50 -12.29 -0.83
C ASP A 76 38.54 -13.26 -1.44
#